data_AF-A0A374AMI7-F1
#
_entry.id   AF-A0A374AMI7-F1
#
_cell.length_a   1.000
_cell.length_b   1.000
_cell.length_c   1.000
_cell.angle_alpha   90.00
_cell.angle_beta   90.00
_cell.angle_gamma   90.00
#
_symmetry.space_group_name_H-M   'P 1'
#
loop_
_entity.id
_entity.type
_entity.pdbx_description
1 polymer ?
#
loop_
_entity_poly.entity_id
_entity_poly.type
_entity_poly.pdbx_seq_one_letter_code
_entity_poly.pdbx_strand_id
1 'polypeptide(L)'
;MSRKEFLDQLAYLLQDIAPEERDDAIGYYVDYFEEAGPEREQQVIEELGSPEKVAAMIRDSLNGTTGEEEYTENGYHNQRYDENTKMPEKAKKESGFHFKGNRDRNLILIVLIVVGTVVLGLPLIGVIGGTAVGIVGIFFGFISGVAGISVGLLAGGFGVFAAGIVKMFTQLPTGFMMCGGGLIMMAVGLLFSVLFVWILVTVFPPLIRGVVNLIRRLFHKGGEEA
;
A
#
# COMPACT_ATOMS: atom_id res chain seq x y z
N MET A 1 -29.08 -4.73 -27.64
CA MET A 1 -28.28 -5.79 -28.28
C MET A 1 -27.99 -6.84 -27.24
N SER A 2 -27.69 -8.08 -27.63
CA SER A 2 -27.23 -9.12 -26.72
C SER A 2 -25.72 -9.02 -26.47
N ARG A 3 -25.22 -9.64 -25.39
CA ARG A 3 -23.77 -9.77 -25.12
C ARG A 3 -23.02 -10.28 -26.36
N LYS A 4 -23.56 -11.31 -27.01
CA LYS A 4 -22.96 -11.92 -28.20
C LYS A 4 -22.87 -10.93 -29.35
N GLU A 5 -23.95 -10.20 -29.62
CA GLU A 5 -23.96 -9.16 -30.65
C GLU A 5 -22.94 -8.04 -30.35
N PHE A 6 -22.74 -7.68 -29.08
CA PHE A 6 -21.79 -6.65 -28.67
C PHE A 6 -20.36 -7.07 -28.96
N LEU A 7 -20.00 -8.27 -28.54
CA LEU A 7 -18.66 -8.82 -28.75
C LEU A 7 -18.38 -9.10 -30.24
N ASP A 8 -19.36 -9.59 -30.99
CA ASP A 8 -19.22 -9.83 -32.44
C ASP A 8 -18.99 -8.50 -33.20
N GLN A 9 -19.70 -7.42 -32.81
CA GLN A 9 -19.50 -6.09 -33.38
C GLN A 9 -18.16 -5.47 -32.97
N LEU A 10 -17.77 -5.59 -31.70
CA LEU A 10 -16.48 -5.13 -31.21
C LEU A 10 -15.32 -5.84 -31.96
N ALA A 11 -15.41 -7.15 -32.14
CA ALA A 11 -14.42 -7.93 -32.88
C ALA A 11 -14.31 -7.51 -34.35
N TYR A 12 -15.43 -7.17 -34.98
CA TYR A 12 -15.45 -6.66 -36.35
C TYR A 12 -14.77 -5.28 -36.44
N LEU A 13 -15.03 -4.40 -35.48
CA LEU A 13 -14.47 -3.04 -35.45
C LEU A 13 -12.96 -3.00 -35.15
N LEU A 14 -12.42 -4.04 -34.52
CA LEU A 14 -11.00 -4.19 -34.18
C LEU A 14 -10.22 -5.05 -35.19
N GLN A 15 -10.77 -5.32 -36.38
CA GLN A 15 -10.07 -6.09 -37.43
C GLN A 15 -8.83 -5.39 -37.99
N ASP A 16 -8.70 -4.08 -37.80
CA ASP A 16 -7.60 -3.25 -38.25
C ASP A 16 -6.37 -3.28 -37.32
N ILE A 17 -6.50 -3.90 -36.13
CA ILE A 17 -5.45 -4.02 -35.12
C ILE A 17 -4.75 -5.40 -35.19
N ALA A 18 -3.54 -5.51 -34.63
CA ALA A 18 -2.82 -6.77 -34.54
C ALA A 18 -3.70 -7.87 -33.90
N PRO A 19 -3.65 -9.12 -34.40
CA PRO A 19 -4.54 -10.18 -33.95
C PRO A 19 -4.38 -10.49 -32.46
N GLU A 20 -3.16 -10.40 -31.94
CA GLU A 20 -2.86 -10.60 -30.52
C GLU A 20 -3.56 -9.54 -29.64
N GLU A 21 -3.41 -8.26 -29.98
CA GLU A 21 -4.03 -7.14 -29.25
C GLU A 21 -5.56 -7.15 -29.34
N ARG A 22 -6.11 -7.55 -30.50
CA ARG A 22 -7.54 -7.71 -30.68
C ARG A 22 -8.09 -8.83 -29.80
N ASP A 23 -7.43 -9.99 -29.79
CA ASP A 23 -7.89 -11.15 -29.04
C ASP A 23 -7.79 -10.89 -27.53
N ASP A 24 -6.74 -10.19 -27.08
CA ASP A 24 -6.58 -9.72 -25.70
C ASP A 24 -7.69 -8.71 -25.30
N ALA A 25 -7.97 -7.72 -26.16
CA ALA A 25 -9.00 -6.73 -25.90
C ALA A 25 -10.40 -7.35 -25.82
N ILE A 26 -10.73 -8.26 -26.75
CA ILE A 26 -12.00 -9.00 -26.72
C ILE A 26 -12.07 -9.87 -25.46
N GLY A 27 -10.98 -10.54 -25.09
CA GLY A 27 -10.88 -11.37 -23.88
C GLY A 27 -11.25 -10.60 -22.61
N TYR A 28 -10.75 -9.37 -22.47
CA TYR A 28 -11.10 -8.51 -21.33
C TYR A 28 -12.61 -8.26 -21.22
N TYR A 29 -13.29 -7.95 -22.33
CA TYR A 29 -14.74 -7.72 -22.31
C TYR A 29 -15.53 -9.03 -22.13
N VAL A 30 -15.04 -10.15 -22.66
CA VAL A 30 -15.62 -11.48 -22.42
C VAL A 30 -15.66 -11.76 -20.92
N ASP A 31 -14.54 -11.60 -20.23
CA ASP A 31 -14.43 -11.83 -18.78
C ASP A 31 -15.34 -10.87 -17.99
N TYR A 32 -15.40 -9.60 -18.40
CA TYR A 32 -16.26 -8.59 -17.76
C TYR A 32 -17.75 -8.94 -17.85
N PHE A 33 -18.20 -9.43 -19.00
CA PHE A 33 -19.57 -9.92 -19.16
C PHE A 33 -19.83 -11.21 -18.37
N GLU A 34 -18.84 -12.08 -18.20
CA GLU A 34 -18.97 -13.29 -17.39
C GLU A 34 -19.07 -13.00 -15.90
N GLU A 35 -18.30 -12.04 -15.40
CA GLU A 35 -18.35 -11.59 -14.01
C GLU A 35 -19.69 -10.92 -13.68
N ALA A 36 -20.26 -10.17 -14.63
CA ALA A 36 -21.57 -9.56 -14.47
C ALA A 36 -22.69 -10.61 -14.32
N GLY A 37 -22.59 -11.71 -15.06
CA GLY A 37 -23.60 -12.78 -15.12
C GLY A 37 -24.77 -12.45 -16.06
N PRO A 38 -25.55 -13.47 -16.47
CA PRO A 38 -26.63 -13.33 -17.44
C PRO A 38 -27.74 -12.35 -17.00
N GLU A 39 -27.90 -12.13 -15.69
CA GLU A 39 -28.90 -11.23 -15.13
C GLU A 39 -28.56 -9.74 -15.33
N ARG A 40 -27.28 -9.42 -15.59
CA ARG A 40 -26.78 -8.03 -15.68
C ARG A 40 -26.17 -7.66 -17.03
N GLU A 41 -26.21 -8.55 -18.03
CA GLU A 41 -25.67 -8.27 -19.37
C GLU A 41 -26.24 -6.98 -19.97
N GLN A 42 -27.53 -6.72 -19.79
CA GLN A 42 -28.17 -5.52 -20.36
C GLN A 42 -27.70 -4.23 -19.67
N GLN A 43 -27.38 -4.29 -18.38
CA GLN A 43 -26.83 -3.15 -17.63
C GLN A 43 -25.39 -2.87 -18.05
N VAL A 44 -24.60 -3.93 -18.25
CA VAL A 44 -23.23 -3.82 -18.75
C VAL A 44 -23.19 -3.17 -20.13
N ILE A 45 -24.10 -3.53 -21.04
CA ILE A 45 -24.19 -2.91 -22.37
C ILE A 45 -24.52 -1.41 -22.27
N GLU A 46 -25.39 -1.03 -21.34
CA GLU A 46 -25.72 0.38 -21.10
C GLU A 46 -24.53 1.15 -20.52
N GLU A 47 -23.76 0.53 -19.62
CA GLU A 47 -22.57 1.10 -19.00
C GLU A 47 -21.40 1.26 -19.98
N LEU A 48 -21.15 0.24 -20.80
CA LEU A 48 -20.10 0.26 -21.83
C LEU A 48 -20.46 1.21 -23.00
N GLY A 49 -21.75 1.42 -23.27
CA GLY A 49 -22.22 2.24 -24.38
C GLY A 49 -22.21 1.46 -25.71
N SER A 50 -21.87 2.13 -26.81
CA SER A 50 -21.86 1.49 -28.13
C SER A 50 -20.51 0.79 -28.40
N PRO A 51 -20.48 -0.36 -29.10
CA PRO A 51 -19.25 -1.08 -29.40
C PRO A 51 -18.27 -0.24 -30.26
N GLU A 52 -18.77 0.71 -31.06
CA GLU A 52 -17.95 1.67 -31.81
C GLU A 52 -17.14 2.59 -30.90
N LYS A 53 -17.75 3.07 -29.81
CA LYS A 53 -17.08 3.92 -28.83
C LYS A 53 -15.96 3.15 -28.12
N VAL A 54 -16.24 1.90 -27.76
CA VAL A 54 -15.27 1.02 -27.12
C VAL A 54 -14.11 0.70 -28.06
N ALA A 55 -14.40 0.36 -29.32
CA ALA A 55 -13.38 0.11 -30.33
C ALA A 55 -12.46 1.32 -30.56
N ALA A 56 -13.03 2.53 -30.60
CA ALA A 56 -12.24 3.75 -30.73
C ALA A 56 -11.33 4.00 -29.51
N MET A 57 -11.83 3.78 -28.30
CA MET A 57 -11.02 3.93 -27.08
C MET A 57 -9.84 2.95 -27.05
N ILE A 58 -10.05 1.70 -27.47
CA ILE A 58 -8.98 0.69 -27.57
C ILE A 58 -7.93 1.12 -28.60
N ARG A 59 -8.36 1.60 -29.77
CA ARG A 59 -7.45 2.10 -30.83
C ARG A 59 -6.62 3.28 -30.35
N ASP A 60 -7.23 4.23 -29.65
CA ASP A 60 -6.53 5.40 -29.12
C ASP A 60 -5.52 5.02 -28.04
N SER A 61 -5.88 4.04 -27.18
CA SER A 61 -4.98 3.48 -26.17
C SER A 61 -3.78 2.75 -26.77
N LEU A 62 -3.95 2.02 -27.87
CA LEU A 62 -2.88 1.28 -28.54
C LEU A 62 -1.94 2.18 -29.35
N ASN A 63 -2.47 3.23 -29.98
CA ASN A 63 -1.69 4.17 -30.77
C ASN A 63 -0.84 5.15 -29.93
N GLY A 64 -0.96 5.12 -28.59
CA GLY A 64 -0.16 5.96 -27.69
C GLY A 64 -0.41 7.46 -27.87
N THR A 65 -1.51 7.85 -28.52
CA THR A 65 -1.89 9.25 -28.79
C THR A 65 -2.51 9.96 -27.58
N THR A 66 -2.35 9.40 -26.37
CA THR A 66 -2.69 10.06 -25.10
C THR A 66 -1.57 11.04 -24.69
N GLY A 67 -1.23 11.96 -25.60
CA GLY A 67 -0.46 13.15 -25.30
C GLY A 67 -1.42 14.33 -25.37
N GLU A 68 -1.80 14.88 -24.20
CA GLU A 68 -2.73 16.00 -23.97
C GLU A 68 -4.20 15.60 -23.70
N GLU A 69 -4.46 14.90 -22.59
CA GLU A 69 -5.81 14.76 -22.01
C GLU A 69 -5.87 15.43 -20.63
N GLU A 70 -6.52 16.60 -20.58
CA GLU A 70 -6.66 17.44 -19.40
C GLU A 70 -7.88 16.98 -18.57
N TYR A 71 -7.63 16.35 -17.43
CA TYR A 71 -8.66 15.87 -16.51
C TYR A 71 -9.42 17.04 -15.88
N THR A 72 -10.70 17.21 -16.23
CA THR A 72 -11.61 18.17 -15.59
C THR A 72 -12.66 17.47 -14.74
N GLU A 73 -13.05 18.10 -13.64
CA GLU A 73 -13.86 17.55 -12.53
C GLU A 73 -15.33 17.21 -12.89
N ASN A 74 -15.73 17.25 -14.16
CA ASN A 74 -17.10 16.96 -14.60
C ASN A 74 -17.23 15.66 -15.42
N GLY A 75 -16.33 14.68 -15.20
CA GLY A 75 -16.38 13.37 -15.86
C GLY A 75 -15.94 13.41 -17.33
N TYR A 76 -15.91 12.24 -17.97
CA TYR A 76 -15.50 12.07 -19.37
C TYR A 76 -16.40 12.88 -20.30
N HIS A 77 -15.89 14.02 -20.78
CA HIS A 77 -16.55 14.82 -21.80
C HIS A 77 -15.66 14.86 -23.04
N ASN A 78 -15.94 13.97 -23.99
CA ASN A 78 -15.27 13.98 -25.29
C ASN A 78 -16.11 14.83 -26.25
N GLN A 79 -15.68 16.08 -26.44
CA GLN A 79 -16.36 17.03 -27.32
C GLN A 79 -16.33 16.61 -28.81
N ARG A 80 -15.61 15.53 -29.15
CA ARG A 80 -15.55 14.96 -30.50
C ARG A 80 -16.61 13.89 -30.78
N TYR A 81 -17.34 13.43 -29.75
CA TYR A 81 -18.35 12.35 -29.86
C TYR A 81 -19.79 12.82 -29.65
N ASP A 82 -20.03 14.09 -29.34
CA ASP A 82 -21.34 14.58 -28.90
C ASP A 82 -22.17 15.29 -29.99
N GLU A 83 -21.84 15.09 -31.27
CA GLU A 83 -22.46 15.84 -32.37
C GLU A 83 -23.28 14.97 -33.33
N ASN A 84 -24.15 14.06 -32.84
CA ASN A 84 -25.15 13.44 -33.73
C ASN A 84 -26.35 12.76 -33.06
N THR A 85 -27.08 13.41 -32.16
CA THR A 85 -28.50 13.03 -31.96
C THR A 85 -29.39 14.23 -31.66
N LYS A 86 -30.26 14.59 -32.60
CA LYS A 86 -31.35 15.56 -32.43
C LYS A 86 -32.52 14.90 -31.67
N MET A 87 -32.86 15.46 -30.49
CA MET A 87 -34.17 15.58 -29.77
C MET A 87 -35.28 14.51 -30.00
N PRO A 88 -36.07 14.09 -28.97
CA PRO A 88 -36.91 15.03 -28.22
C PRO A 88 -37.14 14.77 -26.71
N GLU A 89 -37.51 15.88 -26.07
CA GLU A 89 -38.14 16.03 -24.75
C GLU A 89 -39.40 15.16 -24.60
N LYS A 90 -39.49 14.34 -23.51
CA LYS A 90 -40.64 14.23 -22.59
C LYS A 90 -40.49 13.14 -21.51
N ALA A 91 -41.08 13.47 -20.34
CA ALA A 91 -41.60 12.60 -19.27
C ALA A 91 -40.69 12.19 -18.09
N LYS A 92 -40.47 13.20 -17.22
CA LYS A 92 -40.41 13.17 -15.74
C LYS A 92 -40.89 11.88 -15.03
N LYS A 93 -40.06 11.34 -14.12
CA LYS A 93 -40.55 10.80 -12.83
C LYS A 93 -39.53 11.04 -11.71
N GLU A 94 -39.99 11.79 -10.71
CA GLU A 94 -39.23 12.23 -9.54
C GLU A 94 -39.03 11.10 -8.53
N SER A 95 -37.82 10.99 -8.00
CA SER A 95 -37.59 10.75 -6.58
C SER A 95 -36.34 11.52 -6.15
N GLY A 96 -36.47 12.85 -6.09
CA GLY A 96 -35.44 13.73 -5.58
C GLY A 96 -35.42 13.71 -4.06
N PHE A 97 -34.31 13.30 -3.45
CA PHE A 97 -33.88 13.94 -2.21
C PHE A 97 -33.20 15.24 -2.61
N HIS A 98 -33.98 16.33 -2.65
CA HIS A 98 -33.49 17.67 -2.93
C HIS A 98 -32.56 18.13 -1.81
N PHE A 99 -31.23 18.07 -2.01
CA PHE A 99 -30.34 19.01 -1.34
C PHE A 99 -30.23 20.27 -2.20
N LYS A 100 -31.21 21.17 -2.06
CA LYS A 100 -31.09 22.55 -2.53
C LYS A 100 -30.26 23.31 -1.51
N GLY A 101 -28.95 23.28 -1.68
CA GLY A 101 -28.00 24.06 -0.88
C GLY A 101 -27.07 24.81 -1.79
N ASN A 102 -26.88 26.12 -1.53
CA ASN A 102 -25.89 26.96 -2.19
C ASN A 102 -24.60 26.18 -2.44
N ARG A 103 -24.05 26.34 -3.64
CA ARG A 103 -22.81 25.71 -4.13
C ARG A 103 -21.68 25.69 -3.09
N ASP A 104 -21.66 26.68 -2.19
CA ASP A 104 -20.72 26.81 -1.08
C ASP A 104 -20.92 25.79 0.06
N ARG A 105 -22.16 25.40 0.42
CA ARG A 105 -22.39 24.38 1.46
C ARG A 105 -22.06 22.97 1.00
N ASN A 106 -22.25 22.65 -0.28
CA ASN A 106 -21.89 21.33 -0.82
C ASN A 106 -20.37 21.19 -0.92
N LEU A 107 -19.66 22.25 -1.31
CA LEU A 107 -18.20 22.29 -1.25
C LEU A 107 -17.69 22.17 0.19
N ILE A 108 -18.30 22.87 1.16
CA ILE A 108 -17.92 22.74 2.58
C ILE A 108 -18.23 21.33 3.13
N LEU A 109 -19.34 20.70 2.75
CA LEU A 109 -19.67 19.33 3.14
C LEU A 109 -18.73 18.29 2.53
N ILE A 110 -18.37 18.44 1.25
CA ILE A 110 -17.39 17.57 0.57
C ILE A 110 -16.00 17.78 1.19
N VAL A 111 -15.57 19.01 1.42
CA VAL A 111 -14.31 19.33 2.10
C VAL A 111 -14.32 18.77 3.52
N LEU A 112 -15.44 18.81 4.25
CA LEU A 112 -15.55 18.29 5.61
C LEU A 112 -15.57 16.75 5.65
N ILE A 113 -16.11 16.08 4.63
CA ILE A 113 -16.03 14.61 4.46
C ILE A 113 -14.62 14.20 4.05
N VAL A 114 -13.97 14.93 3.15
CA VAL A 114 -12.59 14.65 2.72
C VAL A 114 -11.62 14.91 3.87
N VAL A 115 -11.75 16.02 4.59
CA VAL A 115 -10.96 16.28 5.80
C VAL A 115 -11.29 15.27 6.90
N GLY A 116 -12.57 14.89 7.09
CA GLY A 116 -12.96 13.88 8.08
C GLY A 116 -12.43 12.47 7.76
N THR A 117 -12.46 12.04 6.51
CA THR A 117 -11.94 10.74 6.05
C THR A 117 -10.41 10.72 5.97
N VAL A 118 -9.75 11.83 5.64
CA VAL A 118 -8.29 11.95 5.66
C VAL A 118 -7.76 12.07 7.09
N VAL A 119 -8.44 12.79 7.99
CA VAL A 119 -8.04 12.98 9.39
C VAL A 119 -8.43 11.78 10.28
N LEU A 120 -9.46 11.00 9.96
CA LEU A 120 -9.89 9.84 10.75
C LEU A 120 -9.65 8.47 10.06
N GLY A 121 -9.69 8.40 8.72
CA GLY A 121 -9.51 7.15 7.96
C GLY A 121 -8.06 6.73 7.76
N LEU A 122 -7.14 7.67 7.50
CA LEU A 122 -5.70 7.36 7.46
C LEU A 122 -5.13 6.91 8.80
N PRO A 123 -5.48 7.51 9.97
CA PRO A 123 -4.99 6.96 11.22
C PRO A 123 -5.63 5.62 11.55
N LEU A 124 -6.83 5.26 11.10
CA LEU A 124 -7.37 3.93 11.45
C LEU A 124 -6.56 2.77 10.81
N ILE A 125 -6.18 2.89 9.53
CA ILE A 125 -5.35 1.89 8.84
C ILE A 125 -3.86 2.08 9.19
N GLY A 126 -3.41 3.34 9.30
CA GLY A 126 -2.04 3.70 9.68
C GLY A 126 -1.72 3.42 11.15
N VAL A 127 -2.70 3.44 12.05
CA VAL A 127 -2.52 3.04 13.46
C VAL A 127 -2.46 1.53 13.53
N ILE A 128 -3.31 0.76 12.84
CA ILE A 128 -3.23 -0.71 12.94
C ILE A 128 -1.97 -1.24 12.24
N GLY A 129 -1.66 -0.78 11.02
CA GLY A 129 -0.46 -1.17 10.29
C GLY A 129 0.82 -0.57 10.88
N GLY A 130 0.79 0.71 11.25
CA GLY A 130 1.94 1.42 11.81
C GLY A 130 2.24 1.05 13.26
N THR A 131 1.26 0.63 14.07
CA THR A 131 1.56 0.07 15.41
C THR A 131 2.23 -1.28 15.29
N ALA A 132 1.80 -2.16 14.38
CA ALA A 132 2.46 -3.45 14.17
C ALA A 132 3.90 -3.26 13.69
N VAL A 133 4.12 -2.41 12.68
CA VAL A 133 5.46 -2.07 12.17
C VAL A 133 6.30 -1.36 13.24
N GLY A 134 5.70 -0.46 14.01
CA GLY A 134 6.35 0.29 15.09
C GLY A 134 6.78 -0.60 16.25
N ILE A 135 5.94 -1.55 16.69
CA ILE A 135 6.29 -2.51 17.74
C ILE A 135 7.46 -3.38 17.31
N VAL A 136 7.45 -3.85 16.06
CA VAL A 136 8.57 -4.62 15.48
C VAL A 136 9.83 -3.76 15.40
N GLY A 137 9.72 -2.51 14.94
CA GLY A 137 10.83 -1.57 14.86
C GLY A 137 11.45 -1.22 16.21
N ILE A 138 10.63 -0.99 17.25
CA ILE A 138 11.07 -0.75 18.62
C ILE A 138 11.81 -1.99 19.15
N PHE A 139 11.29 -3.19 18.87
CA PHE A 139 11.91 -4.44 19.31
C PHE A 139 13.28 -4.66 18.67
N PHE A 140 13.38 -4.49 17.34
CA PHE A 140 14.66 -4.59 16.62
C PHE A 140 15.63 -3.46 16.99
N GLY A 141 15.14 -2.25 17.23
CA GLY A 141 15.93 -1.10 17.66
C GLY A 141 16.48 -1.28 19.08
N PHE A 142 15.69 -1.84 19.99
CA PHE A 142 16.15 -2.18 21.34
C PHE A 142 17.23 -3.25 21.29
N ILE A 143 17.03 -4.30 20.47
CA ILE A 143 18.02 -5.36 20.27
C ILE A 143 19.33 -4.81 19.70
N SER A 144 19.27 -4.02 18.62
CA SER A 144 20.47 -3.46 17.98
C SER A 144 21.17 -2.45 18.89
N GLY A 145 20.42 -1.68 19.68
CA GLY A 145 20.97 -0.75 20.67
C GLY A 145 21.76 -1.45 21.77
N VAL A 146 21.19 -2.52 22.36
CA VAL A 146 21.88 -3.29 23.41
C VAL A 146 23.11 -4.00 22.84
N ALA A 147 23.01 -4.57 21.63
CA ALA A 147 24.16 -5.15 20.95
C ALA A 147 25.25 -4.11 20.68
N GLY A 148 24.89 -2.90 20.22
CA GLY A 148 25.81 -1.80 19.98
C GLY A 148 26.54 -1.33 21.24
N ILE A 149 25.83 -1.20 22.36
CA ILE A 149 26.44 -0.87 23.67
C ILE A 149 27.46 -1.93 24.08
N SER A 150 27.13 -3.21 23.89
CA SER A 150 28.02 -4.31 24.24
C SER A 150 29.30 -4.31 23.40
N VAL A 151 29.19 -4.10 22.09
CA VAL A 151 30.35 -3.96 21.19
C VAL A 151 31.18 -2.73 21.55
N GLY A 152 30.53 -1.60 21.86
CA GLY A 152 31.19 -0.37 22.29
C GLY A 152 32.00 -0.54 23.58
N LEU A 153 31.46 -1.28 24.57
CA LEU A 153 32.17 -1.59 25.81
C LEU A 153 33.40 -2.47 25.56
N LEU A 154 33.32 -3.44 24.64
CA LEU A 154 34.45 -4.29 24.29
C LEU A 154 35.55 -3.52 23.54
N ALA A 155 35.18 -2.74 22.52
CA ALA A 155 36.13 -1.95 21.76
C ALA A 155 36.76 -0.83 22.61
N GLY A 156 35.95 -0.17 23.44
CA GLY A 156 36.40 0.85 24.39
C GLY A 156 37.33 0.26 25.46
N GLY A 157 36.97 -0.88 26.04
CA GLY A 157 37.80 -1.61 27.00
C GLY A 157 39.16 -2.00 26.41
N PHE A 158 39.18 -2.48 25.17
CA PHE A 158 40.43 -2.77 24.45
C PHE A 158 41.28 -1.51 24.25
N GLY A 159 40.66 -0.39 23.86
CA GLY A 159 41.36 0.88 23.69
C GLY A 159 41.99 1.40 24.99
N VAL A 160 41.24 1.34 26.10
CA VAL A 160 41.75 1.74 27.43
C VAL A 160 42.86 0.80 27.90
N PHE A 161 42.73 -0.50 27.63
CA PHE A 161 43.77 -1.47 27.93
C PHE A 161 45.08 -1.19 27.17
N ALA A 162 45.01 -0.97 25.86
CA ALA A 162 46.16 -0.63 25.03
C ALA A 162 46.81 0.70 25.47
N ALA A 163 46.00 1.73 25.76
CA ALA A 163 46.49 3.00 26.29
C ALA A 163 47.18 2.83 27.66
N GLY A 164 46.67 1.93 28.51
CA GLY A 164 47.27 1.58 29.79
C GLY A 164 48.68 1.00 29.64
N ILE A 165 48.88 0.09 28.69
CA ILE A 165 50.20 -0.51 28.41
C ILE A 165 51.22 0.58 28.02
N VAL A 166 50.82 1.51 27.15
CA VAL A 166 51.69 2.63 26.74
C VAL A 166 52.01 3.53 27.94
N LYS A 167 51.02 3.80 28.80
CA LYS A 167 51.20 4.64 29.98
C LYS A 167 52.11 4.03 31.06
N MET A 168 52.26 2.71 31.12
CA MET A 168 53.20 2.06 32.07
C MET A 168 54.65 2.54 31.90
N PHE A 169 55.07 2.93 30.69
CA PHE A 169 56.43 3.44 30.43
C PHE A 169 56.69 4.84 30.98
N THR A 170 55.62 5.59 31.32
CA THR A 170 55.74 6.98 31.79
C THR A 170 55.28 7.13 33.23
N GLN A 171 54.20 6.45 33.60
CA GLN A 171 53.56 6.56 34.90
C GLN A 171 53.01 5.18 35.29
N LEU A 172 53.81 4.44 36.06
CA LEU A 172 53.52 3.06 36.45
C LEU A 172 52.15 2.89 37.15
N PRO A 173 51.77 3.74 38.13
CA PRO A 173 50.50 3.56 38.84
C PRO A 173 49.26 3.76 37.96
N THR A 174 49.29 4.76 37.07
CA THR A 174 48.16 5.05 36.17
C THR A 174 48.04 4.01 35.06
N GLY A 175 49.17 3.47 34.57
CA GLY A 175 49.18 2.35 33.63
C GLY A 175 48.50 1.10 34.19
N PHE A 176 48.79 0.72 35.44
CA PHE A 176 48.13 -0.42 36.10
C PHE A 176 46.63 -0.18 36.31
N MET A 177 46.22 1.02 36.74
CA MET A 177 44.80 1.37 36.87
C MET A 177 44.06 1.30 35.52
N MET A 178 44.65 1.82 34.45
CA MET A 178 44.05 1.77 33.11
C MET A 178 43.96 0.35 32.56
N CYS A 179 45.01 -0.47 32.72
CA CYS A 179 44.97 -1.86 32.27
C CYS A 179 43.90 -2.67 33.04
N GLY A 180 43.87 -2.54 34.36
CA GLY A 180 42.85 -3.20 35.18
C GLY A 180 41.44 -2.73 34.87
N GLY A 181 41.25 -1.42 34.70
CA GLY A 181 39.97 -0.83 34.30
C GLY A 181 39.50 -1.32 32.93
N GLY A 182 40.39 -1.38 31.93
CA GLY A 182 40.11 -1.92 30.60
C GLY A 182 39.68 -3.37 30.62
N LEU A 183 40.36 -4.22 31.39
CA LEU A 183 40.00 -5.64 31.55
C LEU A 183 38.64 -5.82 32.23
N ILE A 184 38.34 -5.05 33.28
CA ILE A 184 37.02 -5.09 33.94
C ILE A 184 35.94 -4.64 32.94
N MET A 185 36.19 -3.58 32.18
CA MET A 185 35.25 -3.10 31.17
C MET A 185 34.97 -4.15 30.09
N MET A 186 36.01 -4.85 29.61
CA MET A 186 35.86 -5.93 28.64
C MET A 186 35.12 -7.14 29.24
N ALA A 187 35.43 -7.53 30.48
CA ALA A 187 34.75 -8.63 31.15
C ALA A 187 33.25 -8.36 31.35
N VAL A 188 32.90 -7.13 31.74
CA VAL A 188 31.51 -6.69 31.84
C VAL A 188 30.85 -6.67 30.47
N GLY A 189 31.53 -6.14 29.45
CA GLY A 189 31.05 -6.13 28.06
C GLY A 189 30.71 -7.52 27.54
N LEU A 190 31.61 -8.50 27.74
CA LEU A 190 31.44 -9.90 27.35
C LEU A 190 30.30 -10.59 28.11
N LEU A 191 30.21 -10.35 29.42
CA LEU A 191 29.12 -10.88 30.24
C LEU A 191 27.76 -10.38 29.73
N PHE A 192 27.64 -9.09 29.42
CA PHE A 192 26.44 -8.53 28.79
C PHE A 192 26.18 -9.12 27.40
N SER A 193 27.21 -9.34 26.57
CA SER A 193 27.03 -10.00 25.26
C SER A 193 26.43 -11.39 25.41
N VAL A 194 26.97 -12.22 26.31
CA VAL A 194 26.53 -13.60 26.50
C VAL A 194 25.11 -13.63 27.07
N LEU A 195 24.82 -12.81 28.07
CA LEU A 195 23.47 -12.69 28.63
C LEU A 195 22.46 -12.22 27.57
N PHE A 196 22.86 -11.25 26.75
CA PHE A 196 22.01 -10.73 25.68
C PHE A 196 21.71 -11.79 24.61
N VAL A 197 22.73 -12.53 24.15
CA VAL A 197 22.54 -13.63 23.19
C VAL A 197 21.69 -14.73 23.80
N TRP A 198 21.92 -15.08 25.07
CA TRP A 198 21.11 -16.08 25.77
C TRP A 198 19.64 -15.66 25.89
N ILE A 199 19.36 -14.40 26.25
CA ILE A 199 18.03 -13.82 26.24
C ILE A 199 17.43 -13.87 24.83
N LEU A 200 18.20 -13.51 23.80
CA LEU A 200 17.72 -13.48 22.43
C LEU A 200 17.35 -14.90 21.95
N VAL A 201 18.19 -15.90 22.16
CA VAL A 201 17.89 -17.29 21.79
C VAL A 201 16.74 -17.87 22.61
N THR A 202 16.55 -17.43 23.85
CA THR A 202 15.47 -17.92 24.72
C THR A 202 14.13 -17.23 24.42
N VAL A 203 14.15 -15.92 24.14
CA VAL A 203 12.96 -15.10 23.94
C VAL A 203 12.49 -15.16 22.49
N PHE A 204 13.39 -15.25 21.51
CA PHE A 204 13.03 -15.23 20.09
C PHE A 204 12.10 -16.38 19.66
N PRO A 205 12.29 -17.66 20.07
CA PRO A 205 11.40 -18.75 19.72
C PRO A 205 9.95 -18.60 20.24
N PRO A 206 9.68 -18.30 21.53
CA PRO A 206 8.32 -18.07 22.00
C PRO A 206 7.71 -16.79 21.42
N LEU A 207 8.51 -15.77 21.13
CA LEU A 207 8.01 -14.50 20.58
C LEU A 207 7.52 -14.67 19.13
N ILE A 208 8.25 -15.41 18.29
CA ILE A 208 7.78 -15.78 16.94
C ILE A 208 6.49 -16.60 17.04
N ARG A 209 6.43 -17.60 17.92
CA ARG A 209 5.22 -18.40 18.12
C ARG A 209 4.04 -17.54 18.57
N GLY A 210 4.27 -16.56 19.44
CA GLY A 210 3.28 -15.58 19.87
C GLY A 210 2.77 -14.71 18.73
N VAL A 211 3.68 -14.15 17.91
CA VAL A 211 3.34 -13.34 16.73
C VAL A 211 2.56 -14.16 15.71
N VAL A 212 3.01 -15.38 15.41
CA VAL A 212 2.32 -16.28 14.47
C VAL A 212 0.92 -16.64 14.98
N ASN A 213 0.76 -16.90 16.29
CA ASN A 213 -0.55 -17.15 16.89
C ASN A 213 -1.45 -15.90 16.85
N LEU A 214 -0.89 -14.71 17.03
CA LEU A 214 -1.63 -13.46 16.92
C LEU A 214 -2.15 -13.25 15.49
N ILE A 215 -1.30 -13.48 14.48
CA ILE A 215 -1.67 -13.38 13.06
C ILE A 215 -2.73 -14.43 12.71
N ARG A 216 -2.55 -15.69 13.13
CA ARG A 216 -3.57 -16.73 12.94
C ARG A 216 -4.89 -16.32 13.59
N ARG A 217 -4.88 -15.77 14.80
CA ARG A 217 -6.09 -15.37 15.51
C ARG A 217 -6.79 -14.17 14.85
N LEU A 218 -6.04 -13.22 14.31
CA LEU A 218 -6.59 -12.10 13.52
C LEU A 218 -7.22 -12.58 12.21
N PHE A 219 -6.60 -13.55 11.53
CA PHE A 219 -7.11 -14.06 10.25
C PHE A 219 -8.28 -15.04 10.40
N HIS A 220 -8.32 -15.86 11.45
CA HIS A 220 -9.42 -16.83 11.66
C HIS A 220 -10.67 -16.19 12.25
N LYS A 221 -10.57 -15.02 12.89
CA LYS A 221 -11.74 -14.31 13.43
C LYS A 221 -12.57 -13.59 12.35
N GLY A 222 -12.08 -13.54 11.10
CA GLY A 222 -12.83 -13.00 9.97
C GLY A 222 -13.75 -14.00 9.25
N GLY A 223 -13.82 -15.26 9.71
CA GLY A 223 -14.54 -16.35 9.03
C GLY A 223 -15.76 -16.93 9.76
N GLU A 224 -16.18 -16.39 10.90
CA GLU A 224 -17.32 -16.91 11.68
C GLU A 224 -18.53 -15.97 11.77
N GLU A 225 -18.60 -14.94 10.92
CA GLU A 225 -19.84 -14.17 10.71
C GLU A 225 -20.09 -13.97 9.21
N ALA A 226 -20.53 -15.04 8.53
CA ALA A 226 -21.24 -15.02 7.26
C ALA A 226 -22.26 -16.16 7.23
#